data_AF-A0A0S8AZA0-F1
#
_entry.id   AF-A0A0S8AZA0-F1
#
_cell.length_a   1.000
_cell.length_b   1.000
_cell.length_c   1.000
_cell.angle_alpha   90.00
_cell.angle_beta   90.00
_cell.angle_gamma   90.00
#
_symmetry.space_group_name_H-M   'P 1'
#
loop_
_entity.id
_entity.type
_entity.pdbx_description
1 polymer ?
#
loop_
_entity_poly.entity_id
_entity_poly.type
_entity_poly.pdbx_seq_one_letter_code
_entity_poly.pdbx_strand_id
1 'polypeptide(L)'
;HGEGGFGDGPEAASLDADPGDLTSLDYWFNTSNQAVFEILTSPDRILDHQYDISDDDLWSVVDYVRTFSYGYIDALAPMRPLESASISGQVFNGTTGSILDSEATALLRAFTQDLEITLTMSDTLDAEGRFNFALTDVPQDWFFRVGLTYNDVEFGSDFGQVTLDQPDLDLPITVFEKTVDPSSITVQQMHLILVFDQNQVVVNELYVVGNDEAAVFAGETGDPNEGTFKITVPNGAEQLSFQRGFGSVDSFIPANEVIQTDSGWADTRRWFNYFAAGKLRHHQR
;
A
#
# COMPACT_ATOMS: atom_id res chain seq x y z
N HIS A 1 15.05 -5.10 45.68
CA HIS A 1 14.65 -5.00 44.25
C HIS A 1 15.48 -5.87 43.28
N GLY A 2 16.53 -6.58 43.71
CA GLY A 2 17.37 -7.37 42.79
C GLY A 2 18.43 -6.52 42.07
N GLU A 3 19.42 -7.17 41.45
CA GLU A 3 20.51 -6.47 40.73
C GLU A 3 20.01 -5.73 39.49
N GLY A 4 18.99 -6.28 38.81
CA GLY A 4 18.36 -5.68 37.63
C GLY A 4 17.18 -4.74 37.92
N GLY A 5 16.83 -4.51 39.19
CA GLY A 5 15.71 -3.63 39.57
C GLY A 5 14.31 -4.22 39.41
N PHE A 6 14.15 -5.50 39.02
CA PHE A 6 12.86 -6.14 38.75
C PHE A 6 11.98 -6.42 39.98
N GLY A 7 12.45 -6.11 41.18
CA GLY A 7 11.77 -6.48 42.42
C GLY A 7 12.07 -7.91 42.88
N ASP A 8 12.97 -8.63 42.22
CA ASP A 8 13.23 -10.07 42.37
C ASP A 8 14.47 -10.39 43.24
N GLY A 9 14.80 -9.50 44.16
CA GLY A 9 15.96 -9.67 45.04
C GLY A 9 15.87 -10.91 45.94
N PRO A 10 16.99 -11.39 46.50
CA PRO A 10 17.05 -12.63 47.28
C PRO A 10 16.12 -12.66 48.50
N GLU A 11 15.78 -11.49 49.04
CA GLU A 11 14.86 -11.33 50.18
C GLU A 11 13.42 -10.98 49.76
N ALA A 12 13.17 -10.72 48.47
CA ALA A 12 11.88 -10.23 47.97
C ALA A 12 10.72 -11.16 48.32
N ALA A 13 10.93 -12.48 48.22
CA ALA A 13 9.92 -13.48 48.54
C ALA A 13 9.58 -13.57 50.05
N SER A 14 10.39 -12.94 50.91
CA SER A 14 10.19 -12.93 52.36
C SER A 14 9.61 -11.63 52.91
N LEU A 15 9.37 -10.62 52.07
CA LEU A 15 8.75 -9.37 52.47
C LEU A 15 7.22 -9.48 52.46
N ASP A 16 6.57 -8.81 53.43
CA ASP A 16 5.10 -8.71 53.48
C ASP A 16 4.53 -7.80 52.38
N ALA A 17 5.37 -6.93 51.80
CA ALA A 17 5.03 -6.04 50.71
C ALA A 17 5.93 -6.30 49.50
N ASP A 18 5.33 -6.24 48.31
CA ASP A 18 6.06 -6.33 47.04
C ASP A 18 7.08 -5.19 46.93
N PRO A 19 8.38 -5.48 46.75
CA PRO A 19 9.39 -4.46 46.46
C PRO A 19 9.00 -3.56 45.27
N GLY A 20 8.30 -4.10 44.27
CA GLY A 20 7.97 -3.39 43.05
C GLY A 20 9.12 -3.34 42.03
N ASP A 21 8.72 -3.26 40.76
CA ASP A 21 9.58 -3.25 39.59
C ASP A 21 10.05 -1.82 39.24
N LEU A 22 11.34 -1.56 39.44
CA LEU A 22 11.99 -0.29 39.18
C LEU A 22 12.36 -0.10 37.69
N THR A 23 12.15 -1.11 36.84
CA THR A 23 12.25 -0.97 35.38
C THR A 23 10.98 -0.38 34.76
N SER A 24 9.89 -0.31 35.55
CA SER A 24 8.59 0.23 35.10
C SER A 24 8.66 1.72 34.77
N LEU A 25 8.46 2.06 33.49
CA LEU A 25 8.32 3.46 33.07
C LEU A 25 7.14 4.15 33.77
N ASP A 26 6.03 3.43 33.97
CA ASP A 26 4.84 3.96 34.65
C ASP A 26 5.14 4.37 36.10
N TYR A 27 5.98 3.62 36.81
CA TYR A 27 6.41 3.97 38.16
C TYR A 27 7.17 5.31 38.18
N TRP A 28 8.17 5.47 37.30
CA TRP A 28 9.01 6.68 37.24
C TRP A 28 8.32 7.87 36.55
N PHE A 29 7.29 7.62 35.75
CA PHE A 29 6.42 8.66 35.21
C PHE A 29 5.60 9.32 36.33
N ASN A 30 5.13 8.53 37.30
CA ASN A 30 4.28 9.00 38.39
C ASN A 30 5.07 9.33 39.68
N THR A 31 6.36 9.01 39.75
CA THR A 31 7.20 9.19 40.94
C THR A 31 8.47 9.97 40.61
N SER A 32 8.67 11.11 41.27
CA SER A 32 9.88 11.92 41.09
C SER A 32 11.06 11.40 41.93
N ASN A 33 12.30 11.70 41.54
CA ASN A 33 13.50 11.35 42.34
C ASN A 33 13.42 11.96 43.74
N GLN A 34 12.87 13.16 43.87
CA GLN A 34 12.61 13.81 45.16
C GLN A 34 11.66 12.99 46.03
N ALA A 35 10.57 12.46 45.47
CA ALA A 35 9.63 11.63 46.21
C ALA A 35 10.28 10.31 46.67
N VAL A 36 11.14 9.70 45.84
CA VAL A 36 11.89 8.49 46.23
C VAL A 36 12.91 8.81 47.33
N PHE A 37 13.65 9.91 47.20
CA PHE A 37 14.61 10.37 48.22
C PHE A 37 13.92 10.62 49.57
N GLU A 38 12.75 11.27 49.57
CA GLU A 38 11.94 11.49 50.78
C GLU A 38 11.44 10.19 51.41
N ILE A 39 11.11 9.17 50.60
CA ILE A 39 10.74 7.84 51.12
C ILE A 39 11.95 7.18 51.80
N LEU A 40 13.13 7.24 51.20
CA LEU A 40 14.36 6.61 51.71
C LEU A 40 14.91 7.30 52.97
N THR A 41 14.63 8.58 53.16
CA THR A 41 15.03 9.37 54.34
C THR A 41 13.95 9.42 55.42
N SER A 42 12.74 8.93 55.14
CA SER A 42 11.63 8.91 56.10
C SER A 42 11.78 7.74 57.08
N PRO A 43 11.92 8.00 58.39
CA PRO A 43 12.17 6.96 59.39
C PRO A 43 10.98 6.00 59.60
N ASP A 44 9.80 6.36 59.11
CA ASP A 44 8.54 5.63 59.32
C ASP A 44 8.13 4.79 58.10
N ARG A 45 8.83 4.92 56.97
CA ARG A 45 8.42 4.34 55.67
C ARG A 45 9.09 3.01 55.37
N ILE A 46 10.35 2.84 55.76
CA ILE A 46 11.11 1.59 55.58
C ILE A 46 11.63 1.15 56.95
N LEU A 47 10.70 0.62 57.75
CA LEU A 47 11.00 0.06 59.06
C LEU A 47 12.01 -1.08 58.86
N ASP A 48 13.18 -0.97 59.51
CA ASP A 48 14.34 -1.88 59.49
C ASP A 48 15.53 -1.49 58.58
N HIS A 49 15.42 -0.44 57.76
CA HIS A 49 16.56 0.05 56.98
C HIS A 49 17.03 1.43 57.46
N GLN A 50 18.17 1.46 58.17
CA GLN A 50 18.94 2.68 58.37
C GLN A 50 20.15 2.64 57.44
N TYR A 51 20.21 3.59 56.52
CA TYR A 51 21.33 3.74 55.61
C TYR A 51 22.38 4.66 56.25
N ASP A 52 23.58 4.16 56.51
CA ASP A 52 24.74 4.99 56.88
C ASP A 52 25.41 5.50 55.59
N ILE A 53 24.72 6.44 54.94
CA ILE A 53 25.09 7.01 53.63
C ILE A 53 24.83 8.51 53.66
N SER A 54 25.65 9.29 52.94
CA SER A 54 25.43 10.73 52.83
C SER A 54 24.23 11.03 51.93
N ASP A 55 23.63 12.22 52.09
CA ASP A 55 22.54 12.68 51.21
C ASP A 55 22.99 12.68 49.73
N ASP A 56 24.23 13.10 49.44
CA ASP A 56 24.79 13.16 48.08
C ASP A 56 24.91 11.75 47.45
N ASP A 57 25.34 10.77 48.25
CA ASP A 57 25.44 9.38 47.80
C ASP A 57 24.04 8.76 47.63
N LEU A 58 23.08 9.11 48.49
CA LEU A 58 21.70 8.65 48.37
C LEU A 58 21.02 9.21 47.12
N TRP A 59 21.28 10.47 46.76
CA TRP A 59 20.87 11.03 45.48
C TRP A 59 21.48 10.28 44.29
N SER A 60 22.77 9.92 44.39
CA SER A 60 23.45 9.12 43.37
C SER A 60 22.82 7.74 43.20
N VAL A 61 22.37 7.11 44.30
CA VAL A 61 21.62 5.85 44.27
C VAL A 61 20.27 6.03 43.58
N VAL A 62 19.49 7.08 43.92
CA VAL A 62 18.20 7.34 43.29
C VAL A 62 18.37 7.59 41.78
N ASP A 63 19.37 8.38 41.39
CA ASP A 63 19.67 8.65 39.99
C ASP A 63 20.09 7.39 39.24
N TYR A 64 20.96 6.57 39.83
CA TYR A 64 21.36 5.28 39.26
C TYR A 64 20.16 4.34 39.09
N VAL A 65 19.32 4.20 40.12
CA VAL A 65 18.17 3.31 40.10
C VAL A 65 17.14 3.77 39.05
N ARG A 66 16.97 5.07 38.82
CA ARG A 66 16.11 5.57 37.73
C ARG A 66 16.58 5.12 36.35
N THR A 67 17.89 4.89 36.17
CA THR A 67 18.41 4.38 34.89
C THR A 67 17.89 2.99 34.54
N PHE A 68 17.39 2.21 35.52
CA PHE A 68 16.72 0.94 35.24
C PHE A 68 15.45 1.09 34.38
N SER A 69 14.84 2.28 34.36
CA SER A 69 13.68 2.58 33.50
C SER A 69 14.04 3.04 32.09
N TYR A 70 15.32 3.30 31.81
CA TYR A 70 15.74 3.78 30.50
C TYR A 70 15.83 2.63 29.50
N GLY A 71 14.79 2.48 28.68
CA GLY A 71 14.86 1.70 27.46
C GLY A 71 15.63 2.48 26.38
N TYR A 72 16.72 1.90 25.86
CA TYR A 72 17.33 2.42 24.64
C TYR A 72 16.36 2.24 23.47
N ILE A 73 15.92 3.35 22.87
CA ILE A 73 15.18 3.35 21.61
C ILE A 73 16.18 3.64 20.50
N ASP A 74 16.40 2.65 19.63
CA ASP A 74 17.21 2.85 18.43
C ASP A 74 16.46 3.73 17.44
N ALA A 75 16.80 5.02 17.40
CA ALA A 75 16.14 6.00 16.53
C ALA A 75 16.30 5.67 15.03
N LEU A 76 17.23 4.79 14.66
CA LEU A 76 17.46 4.36 13.29
C LEU A 76 16.73 3.05 12.95
N ALA A 77 16.14 2.34 13.92
CA ALA A 77 15.44 1.07 13.66
C ALA A 77 14.35 1.17 12.58
N PRO A 78 13.51 2.23 12.51
CA PRO A 78 12.53 2.39 11.43
C PRO A 78 13.13 2.68 10.04
N MET A 79 14.42 3.00 9.97
CA MET A 79 15.13 3.27 8.72
C MET A 79 16.03 2.11 8.29
N ARG A 80 16.18 1.08 9.12
CA ARG A 80 16.97 -0.09 8.74
C ARG A 80 16.17 -0.96 7.77
N PRO A 81 16.80 -1.47 6.70
CA PRO A 81 16.16 -2.48 5.88
C PRO A 81 15.74 -3.70 6.71
N LEU A 82 14.65 -4.34 6.33
CA LEU A 82 14.31 -5.66 6.84
C LEU A 82 15.39 -6.64 6.36
N GLU A 83 15.91 -7.48 7.26
CA GLU A 83 16.90 -8.50 6.89
C GLU A 83 16.33 -9.48 5.85
N SER A 84 15.05 -9.83 6.00
CA SER A 84 14.32 -10.66 5.04
C SER A 84 12.83 -10.33 5.00
N ALA A 85 12.22 -10.64 3.87
CA ALA A 85 10.78 -10.58 3.67
C ALA A 85 10.33 -11.66 2.68
N SER A 86 9.07 -12.10 2.79
CA SER A 86 8.45 -13.02 1.83
C SER A 86 7.27 -12.36 1.16
N ILE A 87 7.21 -12.44 -0.17
CA ILE A 87 6.07 -11.97 -0.94
C ILE A 87 5.51 -13.15 -1.71
N SER A 88 4.27 -13.52 -1.43
CA SER A 88 3.61 -14.66 -2.06
C SER A 88 2.23 -14.27 -2.57
N GLY A 89 1.61 -15.15 -3.34
CA GLY A 89 0.25 -14.95 -3.80
C GLY A 89 -0.24 -16.14 -4.61
N GLN A 90 -1.55 -16.18 -4.82
CA GLN A 90 -2.20 -17.17 -5.68
C GLN A 90 -2.96 -16.45 -6.79
N VAL A 91 -2.93 -17.04 -7.98
CA VAL A 91 -3.57 -16.50 -9.17
C VAL A 91 -4.88 -17.23 -9.41
N PHE A 92 -5.96 -16.45 -9.52
CA PHE A 92 -7.30 -16.95 -9.80
C PHE A 92 -7.83 -16.38 -11.10
N ASN A 93 -8.56 -17.19 -11.85
CA ASN A 93 -9.32 -16.71 -12.99
C ASN A 93 -10.73 -16.32 -12.53
N GLY A 94 -11.02 -15.02 -12.52
CA GLY A 94 -12.30 -14.47 -12.09
C GLY A 94 -13.46 -14.79 -13.05
N THR A 95 -13.17 -15.14 -14.31
CA THR A 95 -14.18 -15.60 -15.27
C THR A 95 -14.64 -17.01 -14.95
N THR A 96 -13.71 -17.93 -14.66
CA THR A 96 -14.02 -19.35 -14.43
C THR A 96 -14.18 -19.70 -12.95
N GLY A 97 -13.75 -18.83 -12.04
CA GLY A 97 -13.71 -19.07 -10.60
C GLY A 97 -12.66 -20.10 -10.16
N SER A 98 -11.75 -20.49 -11.06
CA SER A 98 -10.75 -21.54 -10.81
C SER A 98 -9.36 -20.94 -10.56
N ILE A 99 -8.47 -21.72 -9.93
CA ILE A 99 -7.05 -21.39 -9.88
C ILE A 99 -6.49 -21.35 -11.31
N LEU A 100 -5.52 -20.47 -11.54
CA LEU A 100 -4.79 -20.45 -12.80
C LEU A 100 -3.66 -21.49 -12.74
N ASP A 101 -3.98 -22.73 -13.11
CA ASP A 101 -3.02 -23.81 -13.29
C ASP A 101 -2.29 -23.62 -14.64
N SER A 102 -1.18 -22.87 -14.60
CA SER A 102 -0.38 -22.56 -15.78
C SER A 102 1.07 -22.27 -15.39
N GLU A 103 2.03 -22.51 -16.28
CA GLU A 103 3.44 -22.13 -16.10
C GLU A 103 3.67 -20.63 -16.39
N ALA A 104 2.70 -19.76 -16.08
CA ALA A 104 2.84 -18.33 -16.29
C ALA A 104 3.94 -17.75 -15.39
N THR A 105 4.67 -16.77 -15.90
CA THR A 105 5.70 -16.08 -15.13
C THR A 105 5.08 -14.89 -14.39
N ALA A 106 5.13 -14.94 -13.06
CA ALA A 106 4.86 -13.80 -12.18
C ALA A 106 6.10 -12.91 -12.07
N LEU A 107 5.90 -11.60 -12.13
CA LEU A 107 6.96 -10.59 -12.09
C LEU A 107 6.71 -9.63 -10.93
N LEU A 108 7.51 -9.75 -9.88
CA LEU A 108 7.56 -8.82 -8.77
C LEU A 108 8.34 -7.56 -9.18
N ARG A 109 7.79 -6.39 -8.90
CA ARG A 109 8.47 -5.10 -9.00
C ARG A 109 8.39 -4.37 -7.66
N ALA A 110 9.51 -3.80 -7.24
CA ALA A 110 9.56 -2.87 -6.11
C ALA A 110 9.74 -1.44 -6.62
N PHE A 111 9.14 -0.50 -5.91
CA PHE A 111 9.09 0.90 -6.28
C PHE A 111 9.50 1.78 -5.10
N THR A 112 10.22 2.87 -5.39
CA THR A 112 10.50 3.95 -4.43
C THR A 112 9.29 4.86 -4.25
N GLN A 113 9.30 5.76 -3.26
CA GLN A 113 8.23 6.76 -3.07
C GLN A 113 7.94 7.62 -4.32
N ASP A 114 8.93 7.79 -5.20
CA ASP A 114 8.80 8.51 -6.47
C ASP A 114 8.27 7.63 -7.63
N LEU A 115 7.79 6.42 -7.32
CA LEU A 115 7.30 5.39 -8.26
C LEU A 115 8.38 4.88 -9.23
N GLU A 116 9.66 5.02 -8.90
CA GLU A 116 10.75 4.46 -9.70
C GLU A 116 10.94 2.97 -9.39
N ILE A 117 11.04 2.14 -10.43
CA ILE A 117 11.30 0.71 -10.27
C ILE A 117 12.75 0.50 -9.83
N THR A 118 12.94 -0.13 -8.67
CA THR A 118 14.27 -0.37 -8.08
C THR A 118 14.63 -1.86 -7.98
N LEU A 119 13.66 -2.75 -8.06
CA LEU A 119 13.86 -4.20 -8.07
C LEU A 119 12.90 -4.85 -9.06
N THR A 120 13.36 -5.90 -9.72
CA THR A 120 12.51 -6.80 -10.50
C THR A 120 12.95 -8.24 -10.27
N MET A 121 12.01 -9.11 -9.92
CA MET A 121 12.22 -10.54 -9.75
C MET A 121 11.11 -11.30 -10.48
N SER A 122 11.43 -12.50 -10.96
CA SER A 122 10.46 -13.37 -11.62
C SER A 122 10.38 -14.73 -10.93
N ASP A 123 9.18 -15.29 -10.89
CA ASP A 123 8.90 -16.64 -10.44
C ASP A 123 7.88 -17.29 -11.39
N THR A 124 7.88 -18.61 -11.48
CA THR A 124 6.89 -19.33 -12.29
C THR A 124 5.82 -19.89 -11.37
N LEU A 125 4.55 -19.75 -11.75
CA LEU A 125 3.46 -20.31 -10.96
C LEU A 125 3.60 -21.84 -10.83
N ASP A 126 3.32 -22.37 -9.64
CA ASP A 126 3.22 -23.81 -9.42
C ASP A 126 1.87 -24.40 -9.90
N ALA A 127 1.67 -25.71 -9.72
CA ALA A 127 0.45 -26.43 -10.11
C ALA A 127 -0.79 -25.96 -9.32
N GLU A 128 -0.59 -25.27 -8.21
CA GLU A 128 -1.63 -24.64 -7.42
C GLU A 128 -1.83 -23.16 -7.80
N GLY A 129 -1.14 -22.65 -8.82
CA GLY A 129 -1.22 -21.27 -9.30
C GLY A 129 -0.58 -20.27 -8.35
N ARG A 130 0.40 -20.68 -7.54
CA ARG A 130 1.07 -19.84 -6.54
C ARG A 130 2.46 -19.41 -7.00
N PHE A 131 2.87 -18.23 -6.55
CA PHE A 131 4.25 -17.74 -6.66
C PHE A 131 4.79 -17.38 -5.28
N ASN A 132 6.12 -17.35 -5.14
CA ASN A 132 6.78 -16.93 -3.92
C ASN A 132 8.15 -16.28 -4.17
N PHE A 133 8.34 -15.08 -3.64
CA PHE A 133 9.58 -14.32 -3.69
C PHE A 133 10.16 -14.18 -2.28
N ALA A 134 11.40 -14.63 -2.11
CA ALA A 134 12.19 -14.35 -0.91
C ALA A 134 13.10 -13.16 -1.16
N LEU A 135 13.03 -12.14 -0.30
CA LEU A 135 13.82 -10.93 -0.38
C LEU A 135 14.74 -10.82 0.84
N THR A 136 15.84 -10.10 0.67
CA THR A 136 16.77 -9.72 1.74
C THR A 136 17.10 -8.24 1.63
N ASP A 137 17.50 -7.62 2.74
CA ASP A 137 17.90 -6.21 2.81
C ASP A 137 16.85 -5.25 2.23
N VAL A 138 15.58 -5.42 2.61
CA VAL A 138 14.45 -4.69 2.02
C VAL A 138 14.26 -3.32 2.68
N PRO A 139 14.47 -2.20 1.97
CA PRO A 139 14.20 -0.87 2.51
C PRO A 139 12.73 -0.71 2.89
N GLN A 140 12.49 -0.07 4.03
CA GLN A 140 11.14 0.09 4.58
C GLN A 140 10.26 1.03 3.77
N ASP A 141 10.80 1.81 2.84
CA ASP A 141 10.06 2.76 2.00
C ASP A 141 9.65 2.18 0.64
N TRP A 142 9.97 0.91 0.37
CA TRP A 142 9.58 0.24 -0.86
C TRP A 142 8.14 -0.27 -0.80
N PHE A 143 7.43 -0.16 -1.91
CA PHE A 143 6.17 -0.85 -2.14
C PHE A 143 6.28 -1.78 -3.35
N PHE A 144 5.49 -2.83 -3.33
CA PHE A 144 5.61 -3.99 -4.21
C PHE A 144 4.32 -4.21 -4.97
N ARG A 145 4.48 -4.71 -6.20
CA ARG A 145 3.38 -5.22 -7.02
C ARG A 145 3.86 -6.43 -7.79
N VAL A 146 3.01 -7.44 -7.92
CA VAL A 146 3.26 -8.59 -8.81
C VAL A 146 2.36 -8.46 -10.03
N GLY A 147 2.95 -8.61 -11.22
CA GLY A 147 2.22 -8.64 -12.48
C GLY A 147 2.51 -9.91 -13.26
N LEU A 148 1.59 -10.30 -14.13
CA LEU A 148 1.79 -11.37 -15.11
C LEU A 148 1.00 -11.08 -16.37
N THR A 149 1.38 -11.73 -17.46
CA THR A 149 0.61 -11.65 -18.72
C THR A 149 -0.20 -12.92 -18.90
N TYR A 150 -1.51 -12.76 -19.10
CA TYR A 150 -2.45 -13.85 -19.39
C TYR A 150 -3.27 -13.48 -20.63
N ASN A 151 -3.30 -14.35 -21.64
CA ASN A 151 -3.99 -14.11 -22.92
C ASN A 151 -3.67 -12.73 -23.54
N ASP A 152 -2.39 -12.34 -23.54
CA ASP A 152 -1.87 -11.04 -24.01
C ASP A 152 -2.35 -9.81 -23.21
N VAL A 153 -2.88 -10.02 -22.00
CA VAL A 153 -3.32 -8.96 -21.09
C VAL A 153 -2.44 -8.96 -19.85
N GLU A 154 -1.89 -7.81 -19.49
CA GLU A 154 -1.16 -7.66 -18.22
C GLU A 154 -2.16 -7.51 -17.07
N PHE A 155 -2.10 -8.44 -16.13
CA PHE A 155 -2.80 -8.37 -14.85
C PHE A 155 -1.78 -8.16 -13.74
N GLY A 156 -2.23 -7.71 -12.59
CA GLY A 156 -1.38 -7.72 -11.41
C GLY A 156 -2.16 -7.38 -10.16
N SER A 157 -1.49 -7.58 -9.04
CA SER A 157 -2.02 -7.31 -7.71
C SER A 157 -2.24 -5.81 -7.48
N ASP A 158 -2.86 -5.50 -6.36
CA ASP A 158 -2.70 -4.20 -5.71
C ASP A 158 -1.25 -3.99 -5.26
N PHE A 159 -0.94 -2.76 -4.85
CA PHE A 159 0.31 -2.46 -4.19
C PHE A 159 0.27 -2.89 -2.73
N GLY A 160 1.39 -3.43 -2.24
CA GLY A 160 1.58 -3.75 -0.83
C GLY A 160 2.96 -3.38 -0.34
N GLN A 161 3.17 -3.45 0.97
CA GLN A 161 4.42 -3.10 1.63
C GLN A 161 4.67 -4.09 2.76
N VAL A 162 5.94 -4.44 2.97
CA VAL A 162 6.39 -5.25 4.11
C VAL A 162 6.87 -4.33 5.23
N THR A 163 6.69 -4.74 6.47
CA THR A 163 7.11 -3.99 7.65
C THR A 163 7.80 -4.91 8.64
N LEU A 164 8.49 -4.36 9.65
CA LEU A 164 9.15 -5.18 10.67
C LEU A 164 8.18 -6.14 11.40
N ASP A 165 6.95 -5.69 11.66
CA ASP A 165 5.92 -6.51 12.31
C ASP A 165 5.20 -7.46 11.34
N GLN A 166 5.28 -7.17 10.04
CA GLN A 166 4.64 -7.94 8.97
C GLN A 166 5.62 -8.11 7.78
N PRO A 167 6.60 -9.02 7.90
CA PRO A 167 7.58 -9.29 6.85
C PRO A 167 7.04 -10.22 5.74
N ASP A 168 5.83 -10.76 5.94
CA ASP A 168 5.11 -11.58 4.97
C ASP A 168 3.98 -10.78 4.32
N LEU A 169 4.00 -10.72 2.99
CA LEU A 169 3.01 -9.99 2.19
C LEU A 169 2.34 -10.94 1.18
N ASP A 170 1.01 -10.97 1.22
CA ASP A 170 0.18 -11.69 0.26
C ASP A 170 -0.33 -10.71 -0.82
N LEU A 171 -0.05 -11.02 -2.08
CA LEU A 171 -0.41 -10.22 -3.26
C LEU A 171 -1.16 -11.08 -4.29
N PRO A 172 -2.41 -11.48 -4.04
CA PRO A 172 -3.15 -12.31 -4.98
C PRO A 172 -3.38 -11.56 -6.30
N ILE A 173 -3.47 -12.31 -7.41
CA ILE A 173 -3.77 -11.78 -8.74
C ILE A 173 -5.06 -12.40 -9.25
N THR A 174 -5.98 -11.59 -9.76
CA THR A 174 -7.16 -12.08 -10.48
C THR A 174 -7.01 -11.79 -11.97
N VAL A 175 -6.99 -12.84 -12.79
CA VAL A 175 -7.01 -12.75 -14.25
C VAL A 175 -8.41 -12.98 -14.78
N PHE A 176 -8.65 -12.58 -16.02
CA PHE A 176 -9.95 -12.74 -16.67
C PHE A 176 -9.75 -13.15 -18.12
N GLU A 177 -10.69 -13.93 -18.65
CA GLU A 177 -10.74 -14.26 -20.07
C GLU A 177 -11.01 -13.03 -20.92
N LYS A 178 -10.65 -13.08 -22.20
CA LYS A 178 -11.03 -12.05 -23.17
C LYS A 178 -12.43 -12.32 -23.71
N THR A 179 -13.22 -11.28 -23.87
CA THR A 179 -14.48 -11.30 -24.62
C THR A 179 -14.43 -10.32 -25.79
N VAL A 180 -15.13 -10.69 -26.86
CA VAL A 180 -15.38 -9.83 -28.04
C VAL A 180 -16.85 -9.45 -28.14
N ASP A 181 -17.69 -9.90 -27.20
CA ASP A 181 -19.09 -9.54 -27.13
C ASP A 181 -19.22 -8.15 -26.46
N PRO A 182 -19.69 -7.12 -27.19
CA PRO A 182 -19.87 -5.79 -26.61
C PRO A 182 -21.15 -5.70 -25.75
N SER A 183 -21.97 -6.75 -25.65
CA SER A 183 -23.28 -6.70 -24.97
C SER A 183 -23.19 -6.37 -23.49
N SER A 184 -22.06 -6.65 -22.84
CA SER A 184 -21.75 -6.34 -21.45
C SER A 184 -21.13 -4.94 -21.24
N ILE A 185 -20.77 -4.26 -22.34
CA ILE A 185 -20.14 -2.93 -22.31
C ILE A 185 -21.21 -1.85 -22.42
N THR A 186 -21.32 -1.03 -21.39
CA THR A 186 -22.36 0.00 -21.30
C THR A 186 -21.76 1.37 -21.01
N VAL A 187 -22.33 2.42 -21.61
CA VAL A 187 -22.08 3.79 -21.15
C VAL A 187 -23.00 4.04 -19.96
N GLN A 188 -22.45 3.87 -18.76
CA GLN A 188 -23.18 4.04 -17.51
C GLN A 188 -23.53 5.52 -17.24
N GLN A 189 -22.66 6.43 -17.69
CA GLN A 189 -22.87 7.87 -17.53
C GLN A 189 -22.25 8.63 -18.70
N MET A 190 -22.92 9.69 -19.13
CA MET A 190 -22.41 10.63 -20.12
C MET A 190 -22.68 12.05 -19.65
N HIS A 191 -21.62 12.84 -19.50
CA HIS A 191 -21.72 14.29 -19.33
C HIS A 191 -21.36 14.99 -20.63
N LEU A 192 -22.20 15.94 -21.01
CA LEU A 192 -21.99 16.82 -22.15
C LEU A 192 -22.00 18.26 -21.66
N ILE A 193 -20.90 18.99 -21.91
CA ILE A 193 -20.80 20.42 -21.61
C ILE A 193 -20.59 21.16 -22.93
N LEU A 194 -21.52 22.03 -23.27
CA LEU A 194 -21.46 22.88 -24.46
C LEU A 194 -21.18 24.31 -24.03
N VAL A 195 -20.07 24.88 -24.52
CA VAL A 195 -19.73 26.29 -24.33
C VAL A 195 -19.80 26.97 -25.68
N PHE A 196 -20.70 27.92 -25.79
CA PHE A 196 -20.91 28.69 -27.02
C PHE A 196 -20.07 29.97 -26.97
N ASP A 197 -19.27 30.21 -28.00
CA ASP A 197 -18.50 31.44 -28.18
C ASP A 197 -18.63 31.93 -29.62
N GLN A 198 -19.27 33.09 -29.82
CA GLN A 198 -19.57 33.77 -31.11
C GLN A 198 -19.80 32.85 -32.33
N ASN A 199 -18.75 32.29 -32.92
CA ASN A 199 -18.78 31.46 -34.12
C ASN A 199 -18.35 30.01 -33.85
N GLN A 200 -18.31 29.56 -32.60
CA GLN A 200 -17.87 28.23 -32.23
C GLN A 200 -18.63 27.63 -31.05
N VAL A 201 -18.68 26.30 -31.04
CA VAL A 201 -19.09 25.51 -29.87
C VAL A 201 -17.91 24.69 -29.41
N VAL A 202 -17.51 24.87 -28.15
CA VAL A 202 -16.63 23.96 -27.45
C VAL A 202 -17.49 22.89 -26.82
N VAL A 203 -17.39 21.69 -27.35
CA VAL A 203 -18.04 20.52 -26.79
C VAL A 203 -17.05 19.83 -25.84
N ASN A 204 -17.52 19.39 -24.68
CA ASN A 204 -16.79 18.48 -23.79
C ASN A 204 -17.67 17.27 -23.50
N GLU A 205 -17.20 16.09 -23.91
CA GLU A 205 -17.86 14.81 -23.64
C GLU A 205 -17.03 14.00 -22.64
N LEU A 206 -17.71 13.53 -21.60
CA LEU A 206 -17.17 12.68 -20.56
C LEU A 206 -18.05 11.43 -20.44
N TYR A 207 -17.45 10.28 -20.73
CA TYR A 207 -18.09 8.98 -20.66
C TYR A 207 -17.66 8.25 -19.38
N VAL A 208 -18.54 7.46 -18.78
CA VAL A 208 -18.19 6.43 -17.82
C VAL A 208 -18.65 5.12 -18.43
N VAL A 209 -17.67 4.31 -18.84
CA VAL A 209 -17.91 3.01 -19.47
C VAL A 209 -17.79 1.93 -18.41
N GLY A 210 -18.78 1.05 -18.36
CA GLY A 210 -18.84 -0.12 -17.51
C GLY A 210 -18.70 -1.40 -18.31
N ASN A 211 -18.26 -2.46 -17.63
CA ASN A 211 -18.25 -3.83 -18.12
C ASN A 211 -18.87 -4.70 -17.03
N ASP A 212 -20.08 -5.20 -17.28
CA ASP A 212 -20.85 -5.98 -16.30
C ASP A 212 -20.54 -7.49 -16.37
N GLU A 213 -19.61 -7.89 -17.25
CA GLU A 213 -19.15 -9.27 -17.40
C GLU A 213 -17.83 -9.50 -16.65
N ALA A 214 -17.66 -10.70 -16.09
CA ALA A 214 -16.39 -11.15 -15.54
C ALA A 214 -15.42 -11.55 -16.65
N ALA A 215 -15.14 -10.65 -17.59
CA ALA A 215 -14.23 -10.82 -18.72
C ALA A 215 -13.62 -9.48 -19.12
N VAL A 216 -12.46 -9.50 -19.78
CA VAL A 216 -11.84 -8.31 -20.36
C VAL A 216 -12.34 -8.13 -21.79
N PHE A 217 -13.02 -7.01 -22.06
CA PHE A 217 -13.39 -6.70 -23.43
C PHE A 217 -12.17 -6.25 -24.23
N ALA A 218 -11.86 -7.03 -25.26
CA ALA A 218 -10.71 -6.83 -26.14
C ALA A 218 -11.07 -6.13 -27.47
N GLY A 219 -12.29 -5.61 -27.58
CA GLY A 219 -12.84 -5.09 -28.83
C GLY A 219 -13.56 -6.18 -29.64
N GLU A 220 -14.45 -5.76 -30.54
CA GLU A 220 -15.28 -6.67 -31.36
C GLU A 220 -14.45 -7.60 -32.26
N THR A 221 -13.22 -7.21 -32.60
CA THR A 221 -12.31 -8.01 -33.44
C THR A 221 -11.37 -8.89 -32.62
N GLY A 222 -11.31 -8.69 -31.30
CA GLY A 222 -10.39 -9.36 -30.39
C GLY A 222 -8.97 -8.81 -30.38
N ASP A 223 -8.66 -7.83 -31.23
CA ASP A 223 -7.41 -7.06 -31.19
C ASP A 223 -7.67 -5.65 -30.63
N PRO A 224 -7.22 -5.36 -29.39
CA PRO A 224 -7.37 -4.04 -28.80
C PRO A 224 -6.73 -2.93 -29.64
N ASN A 225 -5.70 -3.23 -30.43
CA ASN A 225 -5.04 -2.24 -31.29
C ASN A 225 -5.93 -1.77 -32.44
N GLU A 226 -6.99 -2.52 -32.79
CA GLU A 226 -8.01 -2.09 -33.75
C GLU A 226 -9.11 -1.22 -33.12
N GLY A 227 -9.03 -1.03 -31.80
CA GLY A 227 -9.92 -0.17 -31.05
C GLY A 227 -10.99 -0.95 -30.29
N THR A 228 -11.07 -0.69 -28.99
CA THR A 228 -12.05 -1.30 -28.07
C THR A 228 -13.22 -0.36 -27.77
N PHE A 229 -13.01 0.96 -27.80
CA PHE A 229 -14.09 1.93 -27.63
C PHE A 229 -14.06 2.95 -28.76
N LYS A 230 -15.07 2.92 -29.63
CA LYS A 230 -15.17 3.78 -30.81
C LYS A 230 -15.78 5.13 -30.42
N ILE A 231 -15.09 6.21 -30.77
CA ILE A 231 -15.50 7.58 -30.51
C ILE A 231 -15.78 8.24 -31.86
N THR A 232 -17.04 8.62 -32.06
CA THR A 232 -17.48 9.37 -33.23
C THR A 232 -17.34 10.85 -32.94
N VAL A 233 -16.60 11.56 -33.79
CA VAL A 233 -16.41 13.01 -33.69
C VAL A 233 -17.19 13.69 -34.82
N PRO A 234 -17.91 14.80 -34.55
CA PRO A 234 -18.62 15.53 -35.59
C PRO A 234 -17.72 16.00 -36.74
N ASN A 235 -18.27 16.03 -37.95
CA ASN A 235 -17.57 16.59 -39.12
C ASN A 235 -17.18 18.06 -38.86
N GLY A 236 -15.94 18.42 -39.24
CA GLY A 236 -15.42 19.78 -39.07
C GLY A 236 -14.94 20.11 -37.65
N ALA A 237 -14.92 19.15 -36.74
CA ALA A 237 -14.32 19.31 -35.42
C ALA A 237 -12.80 19.57 -35.51
N GLU A 238 -12.35 20.65 -34.87
CA GLU A 238 -10.94 21.02 -34.79
C GLU A 238 -10.42 20.89 -33.34
N GLN A 239 -9.11 20.77 -33.18
CA GLN A 239 -8.40 20.77 -31.88
C GLN A 239 -8.84 19.65 -30.92
N LEU A 240 -8.98 18.43 -31.46
CA LEU A 240 -9.32 17.26 -30.68
C LEU A 240 -8.28 17.00 -29.58
N SER A 241 -8.75 16.90 -28.34
CA SER A 241 -7.96 16.41 -27.22
C SER A 241 -8.65 15.21 -26.60
N PHE A 242 -7.91 14.13 -26.35
CA PHE A 242 -8.42 12.99 -25.60
C PHE A 242 -7.73 12.94 -24.24
N GLN A 243 -8.53 12.80 -23.21
CA GLN A 243 -8.06 12.70 -21.83
C GLN A 243 -8.71 11.49 -21.18
N ARG A 244 -8.13 11.03 -20.08
CA ARG A 244 -8.71 9.95 -19.27
C ARG A 244 -8.62 10.28 -17.79
N GLY A 245 -9.59 9.78 -17.05
CA GLY A 245 -9.62 9.86 -15.60
C GLY A 245 -8.48 9.08 -14.98
N PHE A 246 -7.90 9.61 -13.91
CA PHE A 246 -6.89 8.96 -13.09
C PHE A 246 -7.27 9.11 -11.62
N GLY A 247 -7.63 8.00 -10.96
CA GLY A 247 -8.15 8.02 -9.60
C GLY A 247 -9.57 8.61 -9.54
N SER A 248 -9.69 9.91 -9.27
CA SER A 248 -10.99 10.61 -9.12
C SER A 248 -11.50 11.23 -10.42
N VAL A 249 -12.79 11.60 -10.47
CA VAL A 249 -13.45 12.25 -11.62
C VAL A 249 -12.83 13.58 -12.05
N ASP A 250 -12.04 14.23 -11.20
CA ASP A 250 -11.49 15.57 -11.46
C ASP A 250 -10.02 15.53 -11.94
N SER A 251 -9.39 14.36 -11.94
CA SER A 251 -7.99 14.17 -12.33
C SER A 251 -7.90 13.54 -13.71
N PHE A 252 -7.34 14.28 -14.68
CA PHE A 252 -7.26 13.84 -16.07
C PHE A 252 -5.81 13.81 -16.58
N ILE A 253 -5.46 12.74 -17.30
CA ILE A 253 -4.19 12.63 -18.03
C ILE A 253 -4.44 12.48 -19.54
N PRO A 254 -3.49 12.84 -20.42
CA PRO A 254 -3.65 12.62 -21.86
C PRO A 254 -3.90 11.14 -22.19
N ALA A 255 -4.88 10.86 -23.05
CA ALA A 255 -5.19 9.52 -23.54
C ALA A 255 -4.47 9.27 -24.87
N ASN A 256 -3.17 9.00 -24.79
CA ASN A 256 -2.31 8.82 -25.97
C ASN A 256 -2.61 7.52 -26.75
N GLU A 257 -3.39 6.62 -26.16
CA GLU A 257 -3.80 5.34 -26.73
C GLU A 257 -5.06 5.45 -27.61
N VAL A 258 -5.64 6.64 -27.73
CA VAL A 258 -6.72 6.91 -28.68
C VAL A 258 -6.13 7.17 -30.07
N ILE A 259 -6.46 6.29 -31.01
CA ILE A 259 -5.96 6.31 -32.38
C ILE A 259 -7.04 6.75 -33.36
N GLN A 260 -6.63 7.29 -34.50
CA GLN A 260 -7.53 7.55 -35.62
C GLN A 260 -7.75 6.24 -36.40
N THR A 261 -9.01 5.95 -36.74
CA THR A 261 -9.42 4.80 -37.56
C THR A 261 -10.16 5.29 -38.81
N ASP A 262 -10.41 4.38 -39.76
CA ASP A 262 -11.21 4.68 -40.97
C ASP A 262 -12.63 5.20 -40.64
N SER A 263 -13.12 4.88 -39.44
CA SER A 263 -14.48 5.21 -38.98
C SER A 263 -14.55 6.33 -37.94
N GLY A 264 -13.42 6.94 -37.57
CA GLY A 264 -13.37 7.99 -36.55
C GLY A 264 -12.16 7.83 -35.63
N TRP A 265 -12.40 7.72 -34.33
CA TRP A 265 -11.36 7.51 -33.32
C TRP A 265 -11.67 6.28 -32.49
N ALA A 266 -10.66 5.62 -31.94
CA ALA A 266 -10.87 4.51 -31.03
C ALA A 266 -9.80 4.47 -29.94
N ASP A 267 -10.22 4.18 -28.71
CA ASP A 267 -9.29 3.81 -27.63
C ASP A 267 -8.79 2.39 -27.87
N THR A 268 -7.49 2.14 -27.68
CA THR A 268 -6.87 0.81 -27.86
C THR A 268 -6.65 0.06 -26.54
N ARG A 269 -7.02 0.63 -25.39
CA ARG A 269 -6.92 -0.06 -24.11
C ARG A 269 -7.93 -1.19 -23.98
N ARG A 270 -7.52 -2.21 -23.23
CA ARG A 270 -8.39 -3.30 -22.76
C ARG A 270 -9.23 -2.79 -21.59
N TRP A 271 -10.51 -3.12 -21.56
CA TRP A 271 -11.43 -2.61 -20.53
C TRP A 271 -11.63 -3.63 -19.41
N PHE A 272 -11.12 -3.28 -18.23
CA PHE A 272 -11.43 -3.91 -16.95
C PHE A 272 -11.96 -2.81 -16.00
N ASN A 273 -12.86 -3.17 -15.09
CA ASN A 273 -13.60 -2.28 -14.16
C ASN A 273 -13.06 -0.84 -13.92
N TYR A 274 -13.97 0.13 -14.11
CA TYR A 274 -13.97 1.55 -13.72
C TYR A 274 -12.93 2.54 -14.32
N PHE A 275 -13.50 3.66 -14.81
CA PHE A 275 -12.92 4.94 -15.22
C PHE A 275 -12.26 5.05 -16.62
N ALA A 276 -12.97 5.75 -17.51
CA ALA A 276 -12.35 6.52 -18.57
C ALA A 276 -12.99 7.90 -18.65
N ALA A 277 -12.48 8.84 -17.85
CA ALA A 277 -12.93 10.22 -17.97
C ALA A 277 -12.43 10.84 -19.29
N GLY A 278 -13.13 10.60 -20.39
CA GLY A 278 -12.95 11.30 -21.65
C GLY A 278 -13.15 12.80 -21.44
N LYS A 279 -12.30 13.65 -22.00
CA LYS A 279 -12.68 15.06 -22.25
C LYS A 279 -12.31 15.36 -23.68
N LEU A 280 -13.24 15.08 -24.58
CA LEU A 280 -13.14 15.56 -25.95
C LEU A 280 -13.39 17.05 -25.97
N ARG A 281 -12.36 17.89 -26.06
CA ARG A 281 -12.56 19.27 -26.52
C ARG A 281 -12.54 19.26 -28.02
N HIS A 282 -13.56 19.86 -28.62
CA HIS A 282 -13.50 20.18 -30.03
C HIS A 282 -14.19 21.51 -30.31
N HIS A 283 -13.63 22.25 -31.27
CA HIS A 283 -14.20 23.47 -31.79
C HIS A 283 -14.97 23.13 -33.08
N GLN A 284 -16.26 23.45 -33.14
CA GLN A 284 -17.01 23.49 -34.39
C GLN A 284 -17.21 24.94 -34.83
N ARG A 285 -17.06 25.27 -36.12
CA ARG A 285 -17.42 26.58 -36.70
C ARG A 285 -18.83 26.61 -37.27
#